data_AF-A0A0C2GNW1-F1
#
_entry.id   AF-A0A0C2GNW1-F1
#
_cell.length_a   1.000
_cell.length_b   1.000
_cell.length_c   1.000
_cell.angle_alpha   90.00
_cell.angle_beta   90.00
_cell.angle_gamma   90.00
#
_symmetry.space_group_name_H-M   'P 1'
#
loop_
_entity.id
_entity.type
_entity.pdbx_description
1 polymer ?
#
loop_
_entity_poly.entity_id
_entity_poly.type
_entity_poly.pdbx_seq_one_letter_code
_entity_poly.pdbx_strand_id
1 'polypeptide(L)'
;MHVKVTTQHQYRKAYRYPSKHYVIWRSDEFSWAGRDIPRSALFDPTPNSVTDLDLAVEQEASPLNSYRIASISKTITAMGIAELINRRLLSLDSRVFGLKGVLSSIDVSKAHPWLPFITVRHLLEHSSGGWGNMEKIEFNRTPQTKELNGTALIDFYIKSYVPKFQPGSRYLYSNIAYVMLGKIIEQISLRPYEQFIQDVILKPNRIAARIGDVDTGDFE
;
A
#
# COMPACT_ATOMS: atom_id res chain seq x y z
N MET A 1 -0.70 6.78 -2.94
CA MET A 1 0.72 7.14 -2.80
C MET A 1 1.28 7.38 -4.20
N HIS A 2 1.84 8.57 -4.41
CA HIS A 2 2.44 9.07 -5.65
C HIS A 2 3.85 9.57 -5.28
N VAL A 3 4.91 9.38 -6.08
CA VAL A 3 6.29 9.77 -5.69
C VAL A 3 6.90 10.57 -6.83
N LYS A 4 7.19 11.86 -6.59
CA LYS A 4 7.96 12.71 -7.49
C LYS A 4 9.42 12.75 -7.02
N VAL A 5 10.35 12.27 -7.84
CA VAL A 5 11.80 12.42 -7.63
C VAL A 5 12.28 13.56 -8.51
N THR A 6 12.90 14.59 -7.91
CA THR A 6 13.43 15.74 -8.67
C THR A 6 14.96 15.75 -8.58
N THR A 7 15.65 15.38 -9.65
CA THR A 7 17.10 15.53 -9.78
C THR A 7 17.41 16.78 -10.60
N GLN A 8 18.02 17.79 -9.98
CA GLN A 8 18.71 18.87 -10.69
C GLN A 8 20.05 18.31 -11.17
N HIS A 9 20.33 18.25 -12.48
CA HIS A 9 21.69 18.27 -13.02
C HIS A 9 21.70 18.87 -14.44
N GLN A 10 22.71 19.71 -14.69
CA GLN A 10 22.92 20.55 -15.87
C GLN A 10 23.23 19.75 -17.15
N TYR A 11 22.77 20.27 -18.29
CA TYR A 11 22.90 19.70 -19.62
C TYR A 11 24.35 19.63 -20.14
N ARG A 12 24.76 18.48 -20.70
CA ARG A 12 25.68 18.39 -21.85
C ARG A 12 25.15 17.36 -22.85
N LYS A 13 25.17 17.75 -24.14
CA LYS A 13 24.60 17.06 -25.31
C LYS A 13 25.16 15.64 -25.49
N ALA A 14 24.25 14.66 -25.61
CA ALA A 14 24.47 13.41 -26.33
C ALA A 14 23.18 13.05 -27.09
N TYR A 15 23.32 12.52 -28.30
CA TYR A 15 22.27 12.37 -29.30
C TYR A 15 21.13 11.45 -28.85
N ARG A 16 19.91 11.87 -29.17
CA ARG A 16 18.63 11.19 -28.95
C ARG A 16 18.54 9.85 -29.70
N TYR A 17 18.16 8.81 -28.97
CA TYR A 17 17.02 7.97 -29.34
C TYR A 17 16.16 7.80 -28.08
N PRO A 18 14.97 8.41 -27.97
CA PRO A 18 14.10 8.09 -26.85
C PRO A 18 13.49 6.72 -27.12
N SER A 19 13.86 5.73 -26.32
CA SER A 19 13.07 4.51 -26.15
C SER A 19 11.71 4.92 -25.56
N LYS A 20 10.75 5.22 -26.44
CA LYS A 20 9.36 5.46 -26.06
C LYS A 20 8.80 4.14 -25.53
N HIS A 21 8.62 4.07 -24.21
CA HIS A 21 7.89 2.99 -23.59
C HIS A 21 6.42 3.41 -23.60
N TYR A 22 5.61 2.71 -24.38
CA TYR A 22 4.17 2.92 -24.46
C TYR A 22 3.45 1.90 -23.57
N VAL A 23 2.38 2.32 -22.90
CA VAL A 23 1.34 1.40 -22.42
C VAL A 23 0.24 1.46 -23.48
N ILE A 24 -0.12 0.31 -24.08
CA ILE A 24 -1.12 0.22 -25.15
C ILE A 24 -2.34 -0.55 -24.63
N TRP A 25 -3.54 0.05 -24.73
CA TRP A 25 -4.81 -0.54 -25.25
C TRP A 25 -6.03 0.33 -24.88
N ARG A 26 -7.03 0.66 -25.73
CA ARG A 26 -7.38 0.38 -27.14
C ARG A 26 -7.82 1.69 -27.84
N SER A 27 -7.43 1.86 -29.10
CA SER A 27 -8.29 2.41 -30.16
C SER A 27 -8.14 1.51 -31.40
N ASP A 28 -8.98 1.72 -32.40
CA ASP A 28 -9.59 0.68 -33.24
C ASP A 28 -8.67 0.00 -34.28
N GLU A 29 -7.40 0.37 -34.35
CA GLU A 29 -6.45 -0.13 -35.33
C GLU A 29 -5.13 -0.54 -34.67
N PHE A 30 -4.81 -1.83 -34.72
CA PHE A 30 -3.51 -2.36 -34.30
C PHE A 30 -2.98 -3.31 -35.37
N SER A 31 -1.74 -3.13 -35.80
CA SER A 31 -1.00 -4.11 -36.58
C SER A 31 0.31 -4.46 -35.86
N TRP A 32 0.62 -5.76 -35.78
CA TRP A 32 1.88 -6.27 -35.24
C TRP A 32 2.42 -7.36 -36.16
N ALA A 33 3.67 -7.19 -36.61
CA ALA A 33 4.39 -8.13 -37.48
C ALA A 33 3.66 -8.58 -38.77
N GLY A 34 2.71 -7.80 -39.27
CA GLY A 34 2.07 -8.01 -40.58
C GLY A 34 1.12 -9.21 -40.68
N ARG A 35 0.54 -9.69 -39.58
CA ARG A 35 -0.52 -10.72 -39.62
C ARG A 35 -1.78 -10.27 -38.88
N ASP A 36 -2.92 -10.41 -39.54
CA ASP A 36 -4.24 -10.12 -38.96
C ASP A 36 -4.68 -11.24 -38.01
N ILE A 37 -5.00 -10.89 -36.77
CA ILE A 37 -5.59 -11.79 -35.79
C ILE A 37 -7.09 -11.48 -35.70
N PRO A 38 -7.99 -12.46 -35.97
CA PRO A 38 -9.42 -12.19 -35.99
C PRO A 38 -9.98 -11.86 -34.60
N ARG A 39 -10.87 -10.85 -34.56
CA ARG A 39 -11.51 -10.28 -33.34
C ARG A 39 -12.18 -11.31 -32.43
N SER A 40 -12.61 -12.45 -32.95
CA SER A 40 -13.29 -13.51 -32.19
C SER A 40 -12.40 -14.19 -31.15
N ALA A 41 -11.07 -14.08 -31.27
CA ALA A 41 -10.13 -14.66 -30.31
C ALA A 41 -9.97 -13.83 -29.01
N LEU A 42 -10.54 -12.62 -28.94
CA LEU A 42 -10.31 -11.66 -27.84
C LEU A 42 -11.54 -11.40 -26.95
N PHE A 43 -12.64 -12.13 -27.16
CA PHE A 43 -13.84 -12.01 -26.34
C PHE A 43 -14.02 -13.26 -25.48
N ASP A 44 -13.48 -13.23 -24.26
CA ASP A 44 -14.12 -13.92 -23.14
C ASP A 44 -14.88 -12.84 -22.34
N PRO A 45 -16.22 -12.79 -22.42
CA PRO A 45 -17.02 -11.77 -21.76
C PRO A 45 -17.38 -12.27 -20.36
N THR A 46 -16.52 -12.00 -19.37
CA THR A 46 -16.98 -11.97 -17.97
C THR A 46 -16.94 -10.52 -17.47
N PRO A 47 -18.10 -9.92 -17.16
CA PRO A 47 -18.20 -8.51 -16.80
C PRO A 47 -17.92 -8.34 -15.31
N ASN A 48 -16.89 -7.57 -14.94
CA ASN A 48 -16.83 -6.96 -13.61
C ASN A 48 -16.07 -5.62 -13.69
N SER A 49 -16.87 -4.56 -13.82
CA SER A 49 -16.62 -3.18 -13.38
C SER A 49 -15.23 -2.57 -13.64
N VAL A 50 -15.02 -2.04 -14.84
CA VAL A 50 -14.16 -0.87 -15.03
C VAL A 50 -15.12 0.29 -15.31
N THR A 51 -15.25 1.22 -14.36
CA THR A 51 -16.03 2.45 -14.57
C THR A 51 -15.36 3.28 -15.67
N ASP A 52 -16.16 3.84 -16.58
CA ASP A 52 -15.83 4.59 -17.80
C ASP A 52 -14.96 5.86 -17.63
N LEU A 53 -14.24 6.04 -16.52
CA LEU A 53 -13.75 7.36 -16.10
C LEU A 53 -12.39 7.80 -16.66
N ASP A 54 -11.66 7.00 -17.44
CA ASP A 54 -10.32 7.39 -17.93
C ASP A 54 -10.05 7.07 -19.41
N LEU A 55 -11.04 6.63 -20.19
CA LEU A 55 -10.81 6.18 -21.57
C LEU A 55 -10.74 7.30 -22.63
N ALA A 56 -10.79 8.58 -22.23
CA ALA A 56 -10.99 9.69 -23.17
C ALA A 56 -9.77 10.58 -23.44
N VAL A 57 -8.63 10.40 -22.75
CA VAL A 57 -7.47 11.30 -22.94
C VAL A 57 -6.19 10.49 -23.13
N GLU A 58 -5.65 10.49 -24.35
CA GLU A 58 -4.25 10.12 -24.58
C GLU A 58 -3.35 11.16 -23.90
N GLN A 59 -2.95 10.89 -22.65
CA GLN A 59 -1.93 11.68 -21.97
C GLN A 59 -0.59 10.95 -22.08
N GLU A 60 0.41 11.61 -22.67
CA GLU A 60 1.77 11.08 -22.64
C GLU A 60 2.24 10.89 -21.19
N ALA A 61 2.76 9.70 -20.88
CA ALA A 61 3.38 9.44 -19.60
C ALA A 61 4.58 10.38 -19.40
N SER A 62 4.52 11.18 -18.33
CA SER A 62 5.54 12.14 -17.94
C SER A 62 6.01 11.85 -16.52
N PRO A 63 7.27 12.19 -16.17
CA PRO A 63 7.74 12.18 -14.77
C PRO A 63 6.91 13.07 -13.82
N LEU A 64 6.01 13.90 -14.36
CA LEU A 64 5.09 14.75 -13.61
C LEU A 64 3.73 14.08 -13.33
N ASN A 65 3.39 12.99 -14.03
CA ASN A 65 2.15 12.26 -13.77
C ASN A 65 2.20 11.57 -12.41
N SER A 66 1.01 11.47 -11.80
CA SER A 66 0.82 10.85 -10.50
C SER A 66 0.24 9.45 -10.70
N TYR A 67 0.97 8.42 -10.26
CA TYR A 67 0.52 7.02 -10.27
C TYR A 67 0.20 6.46 -8.88
N ARG A 68 -0.91 5.71 -8.74
CA ARG A 68 -1.17 4.93 -7.52
C ARG A 68 -0.13 3.81 -7.44
N ILE A 69 0.81 3.90 -6.50
CA ILE A 69 1.92 2.92 -6.45
C ILE A 69 1.63 1.64 -5.65
N ALA A 70 0.37 1.44 -5.22
CA ALA A 70 -0.08 0.25 -4.51
C ALA A 70 0.87 -0.19 -3.38
N SER A 71 1.35 -1.43 -3.42
CA SER A 71 2.16 -2.03 -2.35
C SER A 71 3.57 -1.49 -2.20
N ILE A 72 4.06 -0.63 -3.11
CA ILE A 72 5.31 0.13 -2.88
C ILE A 72 5.16 1.03 -1.64
N SER A 73 3.93 1.38 -1.25
CA SER A 73 3.63 2.09 0.00
C SER A 73 4.18 1.41 1.26
N LYS A 74 4.30 0.09 1.27
CA LYS A 74 4.86 -0.68 2.38
C LYS A 74 6.29 -0.26 2.71
N THR A 75 7.10 -0.01 1.69
CA THR A 75 8.48 0.46 1.87
C THR A 75 8.52 1.78 2.64
N ILE A 76 7.56 2.67 2.40
CA ILE A 76 7.49 3.96 3.12
C ILE A 76 7.00 3.79 4.55
N THR A 77 6.01 2.95 4.78
CA THR A 77 5.60 2.60 6.15
C THR A 77 6.78 1.98 6.91
N ALA A 78 7.55 1.08 6.27
CA ALA A 78 8.73 0.48 6.86
C ALA A 78 9.82 1.51 7.19
N MET A 79 10.03 2.52 6.33
CA MET A 79 10.92 3.65 6.64
C MET A 79 10.44 4.45 7.85
N GLY A 80 9.13 4.68 7.98
CA GLY A 80 8.54 5.32 9.16
C GLY A 80 8.83 4.55 10.45
N ILE A 81 8.70 3.22 10.42
CA ILE A 81 9.04 2.33 11.54
C ILE A 81 10.54 2.36 11.84
N ALA A 82 11.38 2.30 10.80
CA ALA A 82 12.83 2.38 10.94
C ALA A 82 13.28 3.69 11.60
N GLU A 83 12.63 4.81 11.29
CA GLU A 83 12.92 6.09 11.92
C GLU A 83 12.53 6.12 13.41
N LEU A 84 11.40 5.51 13.79
CA LEU A 84 11.03 5.37 15.20
C LEU A 84 12.02 4.49 15.98
N ILE A 85 12.54 3.43 15.34
CA ILE A 85 13.59 2.58 15.90
C ILE A 85 14.91 3.36 16.04
N ASN A 86 15.30 4.11 15.02
CA ASN A 86 16.50 4.95 15.02
C ASN A 86 16.47 5.97 16.18
N ARG A 87 15.30 6.54 16.47
CA ARG A 87 15.05 7.42 17.62
C ARG A 87 14.94 6.71 18.96
N ARG A 88 15.10 5.39 18.99
CA ARG A 88 14.95 4.52 20.18
C ARG A 88 13.56 4.60 20.84
N LEU A 89 12.55 4.97 20.08
CA LEU A 89 11.15 5.00 20.52
C LEU A 89 10.45 3.65 20.31
N LEU A 90 11.05 2.78 19.50
CA LEU A 90 10.52 1.48 19.14
C LEU A 90 11.66 0.46 19.02
N SER A 91 11.38 -0.81 19.24
CA SER A 91 12.27 -1.92 18.92
C SER A 91 11.58 -2.90 17.98
N LEU A 92 12.36 -3.64 17.20
CA LEU A 92 11.85 -4.74 16.38
C LEU A 92 11.15 -5.81 17.23
N ASP A 93 11.59 -5.99 18.48
CA ASP A 93 11.03 -7.02 19.37
C ASP A 93 9.91 -6.47 20.27
N SER A 94 9.54 -5.20 20.11
CA SER A 94 8.38 -4.61 20.79
C SER A 94 7.12 -5.40 20.45
N ARG A 95 6.32 -5.73 21.47
CA ARG A 95 5.04 -6.42 21.32
C ARG A 95 4.03 -5.47 20.66
N VAL A 96 3.22 -6.02 19.76
CA VAL A 96 2.15 -5.24 19.11
C VAL A 96 0.94 -5.13 20.03
N PHE A 97 0.52 -6.25 20.62
CA PHE A 97 -0.69 -6.36 21.43
C PHE A 97 -0.40 -6.70 22.90
N GLY A 98 -1.46 -6.69 23.71
CA GLY A 98 -1.42 -7.01 25.14
C GLY A 98 -1.04 -5.81 26.01
N LEU A 99 -0.99 -6.03 27.32
CA LEU A 99 -0.80 -4.96 28.32
C LEU A 99 0.48 -4.13 28.10
N LYS A 100 1.54 -4.75 27.57
CA LYS A 100 2.82 -4.09 27.25
C LYS A 100 3.01 -3.86 25.75
N GLY A 101 1.96 -4.08 24.95
CA GLY A 101 1.99 -3.88 23.52
C GLY A 101 1.86 -2.40 23.15
N VAL A 102 2.40 -2.02 21.99
CA VAL A 102 2.28 -0.65 21.46
C VAL A 102 0.81 -0.29 21.17
N LEU A 103 0.02 -1.26 20.72
CA LEU A 103 -1.42 -1.13 20.47
C LEU A 103 -2.23 -1.74 21.63
N SER A 104 -1.87 -1.42 22.87
CA SER A 104 -2.50 -1.98 24.09
C SER A 104 -3.98 -1.63 24.25
N SER A 105 -4.47 -0.60 23.56
CA SER A 105 -5.89 -0.24 23.51
C SER A 105 -6.75 -1.22 22.70
N ILE A 106 -6.13 -2.08 21.89
CA ILE A 106 -6.83 -3.13 21.14
C ILE A 106 -6.96 -4.36 22.03
N ASP A 107 -8.19 -4.69 22.42
CA ASP A 107 -8.48 -5.84 23.28
C ASP A 107 -8.32 -7.16 22.51
N VAL A 108 -7.30 -7.93 22.91
CA VAL A 108 -7.01 -9.27 22.38
C VAL A 108 -7.26 -10.38 23.40
N SER A 109 -7.94 -10.09 24.53
CA SER A 109 -8.13 -11.04 25.64
C SER A 109 -8.89 -12.32 25.22
N LYS A 110 -9.80 -12.19 24.24
CA LYS A 110 -10.58 -13.31 23.67
C LYS A 110 -10.02 -13.81 22.34
N ALA A 111 -8.90 -13.26 21.87
CA ALA A 111 -8.30 -13.64 20.61
C ALA A 111 -7.40 -14.87 20.76
N HIS A 112 -6.86 -15.35 19.64
CA HIS A 112 -5.96 -16.50 19.63
C HIS A 112 -4.73 -16.27 20.54
N PRO A 113 -4.29 -17.26 21.34
CA PRO A 113 -3.18 -17.11 22.29
C PRO A 113 -1.84 -16.66 21.69
N TRP A 114 -1.69 -16.75 20.38
CA TRP A 114 -0.48 -16.29 19.68
C TRP A 114 -0.42 -14.77 19.47
N LEU A 115 -1.55 -14.06 19.50
CA LEU A 115 -1.56 -12.61 19.19
C LEU A 115 -0.65 -11.78 20.11
N PRO A 116 -0.63 -12.00 21.44
CA PRO A 116 0.28 -11.29 22.33
C PRO A 116 1.77 -11.50 22.02
N PHE A 117 2.13 -12.52 21.23
CA PHE A 117 3.51 -12.81 20.84
C PHE A 117 3.93 -12.17 19.50
N ILE A 118 3.03 -11.46 18.82
CA ILE A 118 3.39 -10.72 17.62
C ILE A 118 4.27 -9.52 17.99
N THR A 119 5.36 -9.34 17.24
CA THR A 119 6.30 -8.23 17.39
C THR A 119 6.27 -7.33 16.15
N VAL A 120 6.85 -6.13 16.25
CA VAL A 120 7.05 -5.23 15.11
C VAL A 120 7.81 -5.93 13.97
N ARG A 121 8.83 -6.72 14.30
CA ARG A 121 9.59 -7.55 13.36
C ARG A 121 8.68 -8.46 12.54
N HIS A 122 7.80 -9.20 13.22
CA HIS A 122 6.89 -10.13 12.55
C HIS A 122 5.94 -9.42 11.58
N LEU A 123 5.54 -8.18 11.87
CA LEU A 123 4.72 -7.39 10.94
C LEU A 123 5.51 -6.97 9.70
N LEU A 124 6.73 -6.44 9.88
CA LEU A 124 7.62 -6.01 8.79
C LEU A 124 7.98 -7.17 7.85
N GLU A 125 8.24 -8.34 8.43
CA GLU A 125 8.66 -9.55 7.72
C GLU A 125 7.48 -10.39 7.17
N HIS A 126 6.24 -9.92 7.32
CA HIS A 126 5.04 -10.68 6.95
C HIS A 126 4.98 -12.08 7.57
N SER A 127 5.40 -12.21 8.84
CA SER A 127 5.43 -13.47 9.58
C SER A 127 4.54 -13.47 10.82
N SER A 128 3.56 -12.57 10.89
CA SER A 128 2.71 -12.32 12.07
C SER A 128 1.63 -13.38 12.36
N GLY A 129 1.71 -14.56 11.72
CA GLY A 129 0.85 -15.70 12.04
C GLY A 129 -0.20 -16.07 10.98
N GLY A 130 -0.06 -15.59 9.74
CA GLY A 130 -0.84 -16.11 8.62
C GLY A 130 -2.15 -15.39 8.33
N TRP A 131 -2.29 -14.13 8.76
CA TRP A 131 -3.30 -13.20 8.24
C TRP A 131 -2.91 -12.74 6.83
N GLY A 132 -3.17 -13.59 5.85
CA GLY A 132 -2.94 -13.28 4.45
C GLY A 132 -3.92 -12.23 3.92
N ASN A 133 -3.62 -11.70 2.74
CA ASN A 133 -4.51 -10.78 2.04
C ASN A 133 -5.88 -11.42 1.79
N MET A 134 -6.93 -10.63 1.94
CA MET A 134 -8.29 -11.03 1.56
C MET A 134 -8.88 -10.02 0.61
N GLU A 135 -8.86 -10.37 -0.68
CA GLU A 135 -9.26 -9.52 -1.79
C GLU A 135 -10.64 -8.86 -1.57
N LYS A 136 -11.60 -9.60 -1.03
CA LYS A 136 -12.96 -9.08 -0.78
C LYS A 136 -13.03 -7.98 0.28
N ILE A 137 -12.13 -7.98 1.26
CA ILE A 137 -12.15 -7.05 2.40
C ILE A 137 -11.15 -5.90 2.20
N GLU A 138 -9.98 -6.22 1.65
CA GLU A 138 -8.87 -5.27 1.49
C GLU A 138 -8.96 -4.45 0.20
N PHE A 139 -9.55 -5.02 -0.86
CA PHE A 139 -9.65 -4.37 -2.17
C PHE A 139 -11.10 -4.06 -2.57
N ASN A 140 -12.03 -5.00 -2.35
CA ASN A 140 -13.45 -4.81 -2.69
C ASN A 140 -14.30 -4.33 -1.50
N ARG A 141 -13.75 -3.40 -0.68
CA ARG A 141 -14.40 -2.77 0.50
C ARG A 141 -15.89 -3.13 0.55
N THR A 142 -16.25 -4.21 1.26
CA THR A 142 -17.67 -4.58 1.33
C THR A 142 -18.41 -3.41 1.97
N PRO A 143 -19.73 -3.25 1.79
CA PRO A 143 -20.47 -2.17 2.46
C PRO A 143 -20.17 -2.07 3.96
N GLN A 144 -19.83 -3.20 4.59
CA GLN A 144 -19.45 -3.31 6.00
C GLN A 144 -18.02 -2.84 6.32
N THR A 145 -17.10 -2.79 5.36
CA THR A 145 -15.69 -2.40 5.58
C THR A 145 -15.30 -1.06 4.97
N LYS A 146 -16.19 -0.47 4.15
CA LYS A 146 -15.89 0.73 3.36
C LYS A 146 -15.55 1.97 4.19
N GLU A 147 -16.05 2.01 5.42
CA GLU A 147 -15.90 3.12 6.38
C GLU A 147 -15.03 2.75 7.60
N LEU A 148 -14.48 1.53 7.65
CA LEU A 148 -13.67 1.14 8.80
C LEU A 148 -12.34 1.89 8.78
N ASN A 149 -12.12 2.72 9.80
CA ASN A 149 -10.80 3.25 10.08
C ASN A 149 -9.82 2.10 10.43
N GLY A 150 -8.52 2.36 10.36
CA GLY A 150 -7.50 1.32 10.54
C GLY A 150 -7.64 0.50 11.82
N THR A 151 -8.10 1.10 12.92
CA THR A 151 -8.34 0.39 14.18
C THR A 151 -9.49 -0.60 14.05
N ALA A 152 -10.62 -0.16 13.49
CA ALA A 152 -11.80 -1.01 13.34
C ALA A 152 -11.54 -2.18 12.38
N LEU A 153 -10.71 -1.97 11.36
CA LEU A 153 -10.25 -3.04 10.46
C LEU A 153 -9.38 -4.07 11.19
N ILE A 154 -8.44 -3.62 12.03
CA ILE A 154 -7.61 -4.53 12.86
C ILE A 154 -8.48 -5.35 13.79
N ASP A 155 -9.42 -4.70 14.48
CA ASP A 155 -10.39 -5.34 15.37
C ASP A 155 -11.19 -6.43 14.65
N PHE A 156 -11.71 -6.12 13.46
CA PHE A 156 -12.42 -7.06 12.62
C PHE A 156 -11.54 -8.27 12.25
N TYR A 157 -10.29 -8.03 11.86
CA TYR A 157 -9.35 -9.11 11.52
C TYR A 157 -9.08 -10.04 12.71
N ILE A 158 -8.83 -9.47 13.88
CA ILE A 158 -8.53 -10.20 15.11
C ILE A 158 -9.72 -11.08 15.52
N LYS A 159 -10.95 -10.55 15.42
CA LYS A 159 -12.17 -11.26 15.83
C LYS A 159 -12.61 -12.31 14.81
N SER A 160 -12.36 -12.06 13.53
CA SER A 160 -12.91 -12.89 12.45
C SER A 160 -11.96 -13.97 11.95
N TYR A 161 -10.64 -13.85 12.22
CA TYR A 161 -9.64 -14.74 11.63
C TYR A 161 -8.66 -15.30 12.63
N VAL A 162 -8.60 -16.63 12.66
CA VAL A 162 -7.64 -17.39 13.45
C VAL A 162 -6.28 -17.38 12.73
N PRO A 163 -5.18 -17.02 13.40
CA PRO A 163 -3.83 -17.19 12.88
C PRO A 163 -3.58 -18.64 12.42
N LYS A 164 -3.02 -18.81 11.21
CA LYS A 164 -2.75 -20.12 10.61
C LYS A 164 -1.47 -20.77 11.13
N PHE A 165 -0.54 -19.98 11.65
CA PHE A 165 0.74 -20.46 12.16
C PHE A 165 1.29 -19.52 13.24
N GLN A 166 2.29 -19.97 13.99
CA GLN A 166 2.90 -19.19 15.07
C GLN A 166 3.63 -17.95 14.50
N PRO A 167 3.60 -16.79 15.18
CA PRO A 167 4.36 -15.61 14.77
C PRO A 167 5.86 -15.94 14.61
N GLY A 168 6.45 -15.50 13.51
CA GLY A 168 7.85 -15.78 13.15
C GLY A 168 8.11 -17.15 12.52
N SER A 169 7.15 -18.08 12.55
CA SER A 169 7.41 -19.44 12.03
C SER A 169 7.36 -19.54 10.50
N ARG A 170 6.57 -18.70 9.82
CA ARG A 170 6.39 -18.74 8.36
C ARG A 170 6.12 -17.36 7.78
N TYR A 171 6.53 -17.16 6.53
CA TYR A 171 6.17 -15.99 5.74
C TYR A 171 4.77 -16.16 5.10
N LEU A 172 3.92 -15.15 5.23
CA LEU A 172 2.72 -14.97 4.42
C LEU A 172 2.44 -13.48 4.26
N TYR A 173 2.52 -13.00 3.01
CA TYR A 173 2.26 -11.60 2.68
C TYR A 173 0.92 -11.11 3.24
N SER A 174 0.95 -9.94 3.89
CA SER A 174 -0.14 -9.43 4.71
C SER A 174 -0.25 -7.91 4.61
N ASN A 175 -1.35 -7.41 4.04
CA ASN A 175 -1.65 -5.98 4.04
C ASN A 175 -2.06 -5.51 5.44
N ILE A 176 -2.86 -6.29 6.17
CA ILE A 176 -3.28 -5.93 7.54
C ILE A 176 -2.09 -5.74 8.48
N ALA A 177 -0.99 -6.49 8.30
CA ALA A 177 0.23 -6.27 9.08
C ALA A 177 0.78 -4.84 8.89
N TYR A 178 0.69 -4.29 7.68
CA TYR A 178 1.13 -2.93 7.39
C TYR A 178 0.13 -1.86 7.84
N VAL A 179 -1.16 -2.18 7.92
CA VAL A 179 -2.15 -1.32 8.62
C VAL A 179 -1.80 -1.21 10.10
N MET A 180 -1.42 -2.33 10.75
CA MET A 180 -0.96 -2.33 12.14
C MET A 180 0.32 -1.49 12.32
N LEU A 181 1.28 -1.57 11.39
CA LEU A 181 2.48 -0.72 11.40
C LEU A 181 2.11 0.78 11.27
N GLY A 182 1.14 1.12 10.43
CA GLY A 182 0.60 2.48 10.36
C GLY A 182 0.04 2.96 11.70
N LYS A 183 -0.78 2.13 12.37
CA LYS A 183 -1.29 2.44 13.72
C LYS A 183 -0.20 2.55 14.77
N ILE A 184 0.86 1.73 14.69
CA ILE A 184 2.03 1.83 15.58
C ILE A 184 2.72 3.18 15.42
N ILE A 185 2.88 3.66 14.18
CA ILE A 185 3.44 4.99 13.91
C ILE A 185 2.59 6.06 14.58
N GLU A 186 1.27 6.00 14.44
CA GLU A 186 0.37 6.97 15.05
C GLU A 186 0.43 6.96 16.58
N GLN A 187 0.41 5.77 17.19
CA GLN A 187 0.45 5.63 18.64
C GLN A 187 1.75 6.16 19.24
N ILE A 188 2.90 5.90 18.61
CA ILE A 188 4.20 6.33 19.13
C ILE A 188 4.44 7.82 18.85
N SER A 189 4.08 8.29 17.66
CA SER A 189 4.34 9.67 17.25
C SER A 189 3.31 10.67 17.76
N LEU A 190 2.13 10.20 18.21
CA LEU A 190 0.97 11.01 18.56
C LEU A 190 0.49 11.91 17.41
N ARG A 191 0.68 11.45 16.18
CA ARG A 191 0.34 12.18 14.95
C ARG A 191 -0.39 11.26 13.98
N PRO A 192 -1.28 11.77 13.13
CA PRO A 192 -1.86 10.98 12.03
C PRO A 192 -0.76 10.39 11.14
N TYR A 193 -0.99 9.17 10.63
CA TYR A 193 -0.01 8.44 9.83
C TYR A 193 0.48 9.27 8.64
N GLU A 194 -0.45 9.87 7.90
CA GLU A 194 -0.18 10.69 6.72
C GLU A 194 0.74 11.86 7.07
N GLN A 195 0.45 12.54 8.18
CA GLN A 195 1.21 13.69 8.62
C GLN A 195 2.62 13.30 9.05
N PHE A 196 2.76 12.20 9.78
CA PHE A 196 4.07 11.69 10.18
C PHE A 196 4.92 11.33 8.95
N ILE A 197 4.38 10.53 8.02
CA ILE A 197 5.11 10.13 6.81
C ILE A 197 5.48 11.35 5.96
N GLN A 198 4.56 12.30 5.79
CA GLN A 198 4.80 13.50 5.02
C GLN A 198 5.97 14.31 5.58
N ASP A 199 5.99 14.54 6.88
CA ASP A 199 6.94 15.46 7.51
C ASP A 199 8.29 14.80 7.84
N VAL A 200 8.28 13.50 8.14
CA VAL A 200 9.48 12.79 8.60
C VAL A 200 10.18 12.07 7.46
N ILE A 201 9.43 11.54 6.48
CA ILE A 201 10.00 10.75 5.39
C ILE A 201 10.02 11.52 4.08
N LEU A 202 8.90 12.11 3.66
CA LEU A 202 8.76 12.61 2.28
C LEU A 202 9.35 14.01 2.07
N LYS A 203 8.95 15.01 2.87
CA LYS A 203 9.42 16.40 2.76
C LYS A 203 10.95 16.52 2.88
N PRO A 204 11.62 15.88 3.86
CA PRO A 204 13.08 15.97 3.98
C PRO A 204 13.82 15.41 2.76
N ASN A 205 13.23 14.41 2.10
CA ASN A 205 13.79 13.75 0.91
C ASN A 205 13.29 14.38 -0.41
N ARG A 206 12.56 15.50 -0.36
CA ARG A 206 12.02 16.22 -1.54
C ARG A 206 11.14 15.35 -2.43
N ILE A 207 10.45 14.38 -1.81
CA ILE A 207 9.48 13.53 -2.48
C ILE A 207 8.12 14.20 -2.42
N ALA A 208 7.57 14.60 -3.57
CA ALA A 208 6.19 15.05 -3.61
C ALA A 208 5.26 13.84 -3.71
N ALA A 209 4.37 13.69 -2.73
CA ALA A 209 3.36 12.64 -2.69
C ALA A 209 2.04 13.17 -2.15
N ARG A 210 0.95 12.53 -2.57
CA ARG A 210 -0.35 12.58 -1.90
C ARG A 210 -0.59 11.25 -1.18
N ILE A 211 -1.00 11.34 0.08
CA ILE A 211 -1.36 10.20 0.95
C ILE A 211 -2.82 10.38 1.35
N GLY A 212 -3.62 9.32 1.27
CA GLY A 212 -5.08 9.36 1.48
C GLY A 212 -5.87 9.07 0.21
N ASP A 213 -7.20 8.99 0.35
CA ASP A 213 -8.12 8.96 -0.78
C ASP A 213 -8.06 10.33 -1.48
N VAL A 214 -7.98 10.30 -2.81
CA VAL A 214 -8.09 11.51 -3.65
C VAL A 214 -9.59 11.68 -3.86
N ASP A 215 -10.18 12.72 -3.29
CA ASP A 215 -11.56 13.06 -3.65
C ASP A 215 -11.59 13.27 -5.16
N THR A 216 -12.57 12.65 -5.82
CA THR A 216 -12.74 12.71 -7.27
C THR A 216 -13.07 14.13 -7.77
N GLY A 217 -13.20 15.10 -6.87
CA GLY A 217 -13.40 16.52 -7.17
C GLY A 217 -12.11 17.36 -7.31
N ASP A 218 -10.94 16.80 -7.02
CA ASP A 218 -9.66 17.54 -7.10
C ASP A 218 -9.02 17.54 -8.51
N PHE A 219 -9.83 17.24 -9.53
CA PHE A 219 -9.44 17.23 -10.95
C PHE A 219 -10.19 18.31 -11.75
N GLU A 220 -10.33 19.51 -11.18
CA GLU A 220 -10.68 20.72 -11.94
C GLU A 220 -9.45 21.61 -12.20
#